data_AF-A0A947JDU9-F1
#
_entry.id   AF-A0A947JDU9-F1
#
_cell.length_a   1.000
_cell.length_b   1.000
_cell.length_c   1.000
_cell.angle_alpha   90.00
_cell.angle_beta   90.00
_cell.angle_gamma   90.00
#
_symmetry.space_group_name_H-M   'P 1'
#
loop_
_entity.id
_entity.type
_entity.pdbx_description
1 polymer ?
#
loop_
_entity_poly.entity_id
_entity_poly.type
_entity_poly.pdbx_seq_one_letter_code
_entity_poly.pdbx_strand_id
1 'polypeptide(L)'
;MPSNKIVVILGRKGSGKTEYCRAMMKGLTRFIAYDPVRQFKAGVVFNRLDLLLDFLINNYHNNFKAIYQPQFNDDDIDTAQAEFIQLSRVVQNLSKIYFVIDEVDIYTSAHQCPPIFKNLILRGRHKEISIICTTRRHTETSRNLTAQADVIVSFHQQEPNDIKYLSQFYGEKAASLPSLEPYHYIKYENGETTIEKPIKI
;
A
#
# COMPACT_ATOMS: atom_id res chain seq x y z
N MET A 1 1.46 -18.04 1.09
CA MET A 1 0.90 -17.88 2.45
C MET A 1 1.26 -16.48 2.93
N PRO A 2 0.41 -15.81 3.74
CA PRO A 2 0.68 -14.48 4.28
C PRO A 2 1.99 -14.49 5.08
N SER A 3 2.98 -13.77 4.58
CA SER A 3 4.20 -13.41 5.28
C SER A 3 4.02 -12.00 5.80
N ASN A 4 4.39 -11.66 7.04
CA ASN A 4 4.39 -10.27 7.49
C ASN A 4 5.41 -9.45 6.68
N LYS A 5 4.98 -8.97 5.51
CA LYS A 5 5.75 -8.16 4.57
C LYS A 5 5.07 -6.81 4.42
N ILE A 6 5.87 -5.75 4.41
CA ILE A 6 5.44 -4.38 4.10
C ILE A 6 6.05 -3.99 2.76
N VAL A 7 5.18 -3.68 1.80
CA VAL A 7 5.55 -3.26 0.45
C VAL A 7 5.11 -1.83 0.22
N VAL A 8 6.07 -0.95 -0.05
CA VAL A 8 5.81 0.47 -0.31
C VAL A 8 6.11 0.78 -1.77
N ILE A 9 5.12 1.28 -2.49
CA ILE A 9 5.19 1.58 -3.93
C ILE A 9 5.10 3.10 -4.12
N LEU A 10 6.16 3.71 -4.62
CA LEU A 10 6.37 5.15 -4.75
C LEU A 10 6.37 5.59 -6.22
N GLY A 11 5.97 6.85 -6.49
CA GLY A 11 5.93 7.40 -7.84
C GLY A 11 4.79 8.37 -8.07
N ARG A 12 4.92 9.24 -9.07
CA ARG A 12 3.91 10.26 -9.38
C ARG A 12 2.62 9.67 -9.95
N LYS A 13 1.57 10.48 -10.10
CA LYS A 13 0.35 10.08 -10.82
C LYS A 13 0.72 9.63 -12.24
N GLY A 14 0.11 8.54 -12.71
CA GLY A 14 0.37 7.98 -14.05
C GLY A 14 1.68 7.20 -14.18
N SER A 15 2.47 7.01 -13.12
CA SER A 15 3.78 6.35 -13.23
C SER A 15 3.72 4.82 -13.33
N GLY A 16 2.57 4.19 -13.05
CA GLY A 16 2.41 2.72 -13.07
C GLY A 16 2.25 2.05 -11.69
N LYS A 17 2.26 2.81 -10.58
CA LYS A 17 2.12 2.25 -9.21
C LYS A 17 0.92 1.33 -9.03
N THR A 18 -0.25 1.79 -9.46
CA THR A 18 -1.50 1.02 -9.32
C THR A 18 -1.43 -0.27 -10.10
N GLU A 19 -0.84 -0.24 -11.29
CA GLU A 19 -0.72 -1.45 -12.11
C GLU A 19 0.24 -2.46 -11.47
N TYR A 20 1.33 -1.98 -10.86
CA TYR A 20 2.19 -2.81 -10.03
C TYR A 20 1.45 -3.42 -8.84
N CYS A 21 0.68 -2.61 -8.12
CA CYS A 21 -0.12 -3.08 -7.00
C CYS A 21 -1.14 -4.14 -7.45
N ARG A 22 -1.87 -3.91 -8.54
CA ARG A 22 -2.81 -4.89 -9.12
C ARG A 22 -2.13 -6.19 -9.52
N ALA A 23 -0.96 -6.12 -10.14
CA ALA A 23 -0.19 -7.30 -10.53
C ALA A 23 0.19 -8.13 -9.31
N MET A 24 0.62 -7.49 -8.21
CA MET A 24 0.83 -8.18 -6.93
C MET A 24 -0.45 -8.82 -6.41
N MET A 25 -1.58 -8.10 -6.47
CA MET A 25 -2.88 -8.58 -5.99
C MET A 25 -3.37 -9.85 -6.73
N LYS A 26 -3.00 -10.05 -8.00
CA LYS A 26 -3.38 -11.25 -8.78
C LYS A 26 -3.01 -12.55 -8.05
N GLY A 27 -1.84 -12.59 -7.41
CA GLY A 27 -1.35 -13.76 -6.67
C GLY A 27 -1.88 -13.91 -5.24
N LEU A 28 -2.60 -12.91 -4.71
CA LEU A 28 -3.10 -12.93 -3.34
C LEU A 28 -4.42 -13.70 -3.26
N THR A 29 -4.55 -14.57 -2.25
CA THR A 29 -5.77 -15.35 -2.01
C THR A 29 -6.63 -14.77 -0.88
N ARG A 30 -6.02 -13.97 0.02
CA ARG A 30 -6.67 -13.42 1.20
C ARG A 30 -6.28 -11.97 1.44
N PHE A 31 -7.14 -11.02 1.07
CA PHE A 31 -6.86 -9.59 1.25
C PHE A 31 -8.10 -8.75 1.51
N ILE A 32 -7.88 -7.61 2.16
CA ILE A 32 -8.77 -6.46 2.16
C ILE A 32 -8.02 -5.30 1.50
N ALA A 33 -8.61 -4.68 0.50
CA ALA A 33 -8.06 -3.51 -0.16
C ALA A 33 -8.89 -2.27 0.19
N TYR A 34 -8.24 -1.17 0.56
CA TYR A 34 -8.85 0.15 0.71
C TYR A 34 -8.56 0.95 -0.57
N ASP A 35 -9.63 1.30 -1.30
CA ASP A 35 -9.57 1.74 -2.70
C ASP A 35 -10.40 3.02 -2.91
N PRO A 36 -9.94 4.18 -2.41
CA PRO A 36 -10.69 5.44 -2.51
C PRO A 36 -10.87 5.90 -3.96
N VAL A 37 -9.92 5.57 -4.83
CA VAL A 37 -9.89 5.99 -6.24
C VAL A 37 -10.56 4.97 -7.19
N ARG A 38 -11.14 3.89 -6.65
CA ARG A 38 -11.91 2.85 -7.36
C ARG A 38 -11.12 2.16 -8.48
N GLN A 39 -9.84 1.90 -8.22
CA GLN A 39 -8.92 1.33 -9.18
C GLN A 39 -8.81 -0.19 -9.10
N PHE A 40 -9.23 -0.83 -8.02
CA PHE A 40 -9.14 -2.27 -7.86
C PHE A 40 -10.43 -2.98 -8.27
N LYS A 41 -10.28 -4.17 -8.88
CA LYS A 41 -11.42 -4.99 -9.36
C LYS A 41 -11.31 -6.47 -8.99
N ALA A 42 -10.22 -6.89 -8.35
CA ALA A 42 -9.90 -8.30 -8.09
C ALA A 42 -10.55 -8.86 -6.80
N GLY A 43 -11.81 -8.54 -6.51
CA GLY A 43 -12.50 -8.96 -5.30
C GLY A 43 -13.95 -8.49 -5.22
N VAL A 44 -14.66 -8.89 -4.17
CA VAL A 44 -16.01 -8.41 -3.86
C VAL A 44 -15.90 -6.97 -3.36
N VAL A 45 -16.66 -6.06 -3.97
CA VAL A 45 -16.60 -4.62 -3.68
C VAL A 45 -17.66 -4.26 -2.65
N PHE A 46 -17.27 -3.50 -1.64
CA PHE A 46 -18.12 -2.97 -0.58
C PHE A 46 -17.96 -1.46 -0.49
N ASN A 47 -19.05 -0.76 -0.29
CA ASN A 47 -19.08 0.69 -0.01
C ASN A 47 -19.69 1.00 1.37
N ARG A 48 -19.99 -0.04 2.14
CA ARG A 48 -20.49 0.05 3.50
C ARG A 48 -19.77 -0.96 4.38
N LEU A 49 -19.39 -0.50 5.58
CA LEU A 49 -18.60 -1.30 6.50
C LEU A 49 -19.37 -2.51 7.04
N ASP A 50 -20.68 -2.37 7.27
CA ASP A 50 -21.53 -3.47 7.77
C ASP A 50 -21.61 -4.64 6.79
N LEU A 51 -21.81 -4.36 5.49
CA LEU A 51 -21.80 -5.40 4.46
C LEU A 51 -20.44 -6.10 4.33
N LEU A 52 -19.35 -5.34 4.49
CA LEU A 52 -18.01 -5.93 4.54
C LEU A 52 -17.87 -6.84 5.77
N LEU A 53 -18.33 -6.41 6.95
CA LEU A 53 -18.26 -7.20 8.17
C LEU A 53 -19.07 -8.50 8.03
N ASP A 54 -20.28 -8.46 7.50
CA ASP A 54 -21.09 -9.65 7.24
C ASP A 54 -20.37 -10.61 6.29
N PHE A 55 -19.77 -10.09 5.22
CA PHE A 55 -18.97 -10.89 4.31
C PHE A 55 -17.77 -11.54 5.02
N LEU A 56 -17.05 -10.78 5.85
CA LEU A 56 -15.87 -11.27 6.58
C LEU A 56 -16.25 -12.33 7.62
N ILE A 57 -17.36 -12.16 8.34
CA ILE A 57 -17.86 -13.13 9.32
C ILE A 57 -18.14 -14.47 8.62
N ASN A 58 -18.86 -14.43 7.49
CA ASN A 58 -19.22 -15.63 6.73
C ASN A 58 -18.03 -16.30 6.02
N ASN A 59 -16.94 -15.57 5.79
CA ASN A 59 -15.76 -16.06 5.06
C ASN A 59 -14.50 -16.11 5.92
N TYR A 60 -14.60 -15.93 7.25
CA TYR A 60 -13.45 -15.74 8.12
C TYR A 60 -12.43 -16.88 8.02
N HIS A 61 -12.89 -18.12 7.87
CA HIS A 61 -12.03 -19.31 7.75
C HIS A 61 -11.61 -19.65 6.31
N ASN A 62 -12.10 -18.92 5.30
CA ASN A 62 -11.87 -19.19 3.89
C ASN A 62 -10.88 -18.21 3.25
N ASN A 63 -10.43 -18.49 2.03
CA ASN A 63 -9.80 -17.44 1.22
C ASN A 63 -10.87 -16.41 0.81
N PHE A 64 -10.53 -15.12 0.88
CA PHE A 64 -11.43 -14.04 0.46
C PHE A 64 -10.68 -12.87 -0.15
N LYS A 65 -11.34 -12.15 -1.07
CA LYS A 65 -10.79 -10.94 -1.68
C LYS A 65 -11.84 -9.85 -1.55
N ALA A 66 -11.62 -8.92 -0.64
CA ALA A 66 -12.53 -7.82 -0.38
C ALA A 66 -11.90 -6.48 -0.81
N ILE A 67 -12.69 -5.62 -1.42
CA ILE A 67 -12.30 -4.26 -1.80
C ILE A 67 -13.30 -3.32 -1.13
N TYR A 68 -12.81 -2.41 -0.32
CA TYR A 68 -13.59 -1.38 0.34
C TYR A 68 -13.38 -0.04 -0.39
N GLN A 69 -14.46 0.46 -0.98
CA GLN A 69 -14.51 1.73 -1.70
C GLN A 69 -15.29 2.73 -0.86
N PRO A 70 -14.60 3.57 -0.06
CA PRO A 70 -15.23 4.52 0.85
C PRO A 70 -16.10 5.54 0.10
N GLN A 71 -17.04 6.16 0.82
CA GLN A 71 -17.97 7.15 0.26
C GLN A 71 -17.76 8.52 0.94
N PHE A 72 -16.72 9.22 0.52
CA PHE A 72 -16.48 10.61 0.91
C PHE A 72 -16.26 11.49 -0.32
N ASN A 73 -16.48 12.80 -0.15
CA ASN A 73 -16.06 13.81 -1.12
C ASN A 73 -14.57 14.09 -0.93
N ASP A 74 -13.83 14.39 -2.00
CA ASP A 74 -12.37 14.63 -1.92
C ASP A 74 -11.98 15.73 -0.92
N ASP A 75 -12.88 16.69 -0.65
CA ASP A 75 -12.67 17.78 0.30
C ASP A 75 -12.99 17.41 1.77
N ASP A 76 -13.60 16.24 2.02
CA ASP A 76 -14.00 15.77 3.36
C ASP A 76 -12.94 14.82 3.95
N ILE A 77 -11.81 15.40 4.31
CA ILE A 77 -10.65 14.70 4.86
C ILE A 77 -10.99 13.99 6.19
N ASP A 78 -11.84 14.59 7.02
CA ASP A 78 -12.20 14.04 8.32
C ASP A 78 -13.00 12.74 8.19
N THR A 79 -13.98 12.70 7.28
CA THR A 79 -14.71 11.47 6.96
C THR A 79 -13.79 10.43 6.35
N ALA A 80 -12.91 10.84 5.42
CA ALA A 80 -11.94 9.94 4.81
C ALA A 80 -11.01 9.29 5.86
N GLN A 81 -10.52 10.09 6.82
CA GLN A 81 -9.72 9.62 7.96
C GLN A 81 -10.51 8.67 8.86
N ALA A 82 -11.76 9.00 9.18
CA ALA A 82 -12.62 8.17 10.02
C ALA A 82 -12.87 6.80 9.40
N GLU A 83 -13.19 6.74 8.10
CA GLU A 83 -13.40 5.49 7.37
C GLU A 83 -12.12 4.63 7.33
N PHE A 84 -10.97 5.24 7.04
CA PHE A 84 -9.68 4.54 7.05
C PHE A 84 -9.35 3.97 8.43
N ILE A 85 -9.62 4.72 9.51
CA ILE A 85 -9.45 4.26 10.89
C ILE A 85 -10.38 3.08 11.19
N GLN A 86 -11.64 3.16 10.77
CA GLN A 86 -12.60 2.08 10.98
C GLN A 86 -12.17 0.80 10.27
N LEU A 87 -11.79 0.87 9.00
CA LEU A 87 -11.30 -0.31 8.29
C LEU A 87 -10.01 -0.86 8.91
N SER A 88 -9.08 0.02 9.32
CA SER A 88 -7.87 -0.39 10.02
C SER A 88 -8.16 -1.15 11.33
N ARG A 89 -9.23 -0.79 12.05
CA ARG A 89 -9.69 -1.54 13.24
C ARG A 89 -10.22 -2.91 12.86
N VAL A 90 -10.96 -3.03 11.75
CA VAL A 90 -11.40 -4.34 11.23
C VAL A 90 -10.19 -5.21 10.91
N VAL A 91 -9.25 -4.70 10.12
CA VAL A 91 -8.00 -5.40 9.74
C VAL A 91 -7.20 -5.83 10.97
N GLN A 92 -7.09 -5.01 12.01
CA GLN A 92 -6.37 -5.36 13.23
C GLN A 92 -6.96 -6.60 13.94
N ASN A 93 -8.24 -6.91 13.74
CA ASN A 93 -8.89 -8.08 14.31
C ASN A 93 -8.75 -9.34 13.44
N LEU A 94 -8.16 -9.24 12.26
CA LEU A 94 -7.92 -10.36 11.37
C LEU A 94 -6.50 -10.93 11.54
N SER A 95 -6.28 -12.11 10.97
CA SER A 95 -4.95 -12.73 10.88
C SER A 95 -4.74 -13.35 9.51
N LYS A 96 -3.47 -13.48 9.12
CA LYS A 96 -3.05 -14.09 7.85
C LYS A 96 -3.72 -13.39 6.67
N ILE A 97 -3.54 -12.08 6.54
CA ILE A 97 -4.14 -11.28 5.46
C ILE A 97 -3.15 -10.29 4.86
N TYR A 98 -3.45 -9.87 3.64
CA TYR A 98 -2.89 -8.64 3.08
C TYR A 98 -3.85 -7.48 3.29
N PHE A 99 -3.36 -6.37 3.84
CA PHE A 99 -4.04 -5.09 3.82
C PHE A 99 -3.43 -4.24 2.70
N VAL A 100 -4.20 -4.04 1.63
CA VAL A 100 -3.79 -3.29 0.45
C VAL A 100 -4.38 -1.89 0.54
N ILE A 101 -3.61 -0.83 0.28
CA ILE A 101 -4.06 0.56 0.42
C ILE A 101 -3.58 1.34 -0.80
N ASP A 102 -4.53 1.89 -1.57
CA ASP A 102 -4.19 2.84 -2.62
C ASP A 102 -4.15 4.27 -2.05
N GLU A 103 -3.16 5.06 -2.46
CA GLU A 103 -2.93 6.45 -2.04
C GLU A 103 -2.92 6.63 -0.50
N VAL A 104 -2.01 5.94 0.19
CA VAL A 104 -1.90 6.02 1.67
C VAL A 104 -1.49 7.41 2.18
N ASP A 105 -0.96 8.27 1.30
CA ASP A 105 -0.68 9.69 1.60
C ASP A 105 -1.94 10.53 1.89
N ILE A 106 -3.13 10.05 1.52
CA ILE A 106 -4.39 10.70 1.93
C ILE A 106 -4.58 10.59 3.46
N TYR A 107 -4.09 9.50 4.05
CA TYR A 107 -4.39 9.14 5.44
C TYR A 107 -3.22 9.36 6.40
N THR A 108 -2.02 9.52 5.86
CA THR A 108 -0.79 9.57 6.63
C THR A 108 0.14 10.66 6.10
N SER A 109 1.11 11.05 6.91
CA SER A 109 2.20 11.93 6.53
C SER A 109 3.43 11.61 7.38
N ALA A 110 4.55 12.28 7.13
CA ALA A 110 5.73 12.16 7.97
C ALA A 110 5.47 12.48 9.46
N HIS A 111 4.45 13.30 9.75
CA HIS A 111 4.10 13.77 11.09
C HIS A 111 2.82 13.14 11.66
N GLN A 112 1.94 12.64 10.80
CA GLN A 112 0.64 12.10 11.18
C GLN A 112 0.48 10.66 10.71
N CYS A 113 0.09 9.78 11.61
CA CYS A 113 -0.28 8.42 11.27
C CYS A 113 -1.32 7.94 12.28
N PRO A 114 -2.52 7.49 11.83
CA PRO A 114 -3.55 7.03 12.74
C PRO A 114 -2.99 5.95 13.69
N PRO A 115 -3.21 6.05 15.02
CA PRO A 115 -2.61 5.13 15.99
C PRO A 115 -2.89 3.65 15.69
N ILE A 116 -4.08 3.35 15.17
CA ILE A 116 -4.46 2.01 14.75
C ILE A 116 -3.62 1.49 13.58
N PHE A 117 -3.38 2.33 12.57
CA PHE A 117 -2.58 1.97 11.40
C PHE A 117 -1.10 1.89 11.76
N LYS A 118 -0.61 2.80 12.62
CA LYS A 118 0.74 2.71 13.22
C LYS A 118 0.94 1.38 13.94
N ASN A 119 -0.08 0.89 14.67
CA ASN A 119 -0.03 -0.40 15.34
C ASN A 119 0.03 -1.56 14.32
N LEU A 120 -0.76 -1.50 13.24
CA LEU A 120 -0.66 -2.48 12.14
C LEU A 120 0.74 -2.55 11.54
N ILE A 121 1.38 -1.40 11.28
CA ILE A 121 2.75 -1.32 10.76
C ILE A 121 3.74 -1.96 11.74
N LEU A 122 3.70 -1.56 13.02
CA LEU A 122 4.73 -1.93 14.00
C LEU A 122 4.51 -3.32 14.63
N ARG A 123 3.28 -3.83 14.66
CA ARG A 123 2.90 -5.05 15.40
C ARG A 123 2.09 -6.05 14.58
N GLY A 124 1.85 -5.79 13.30
CA GLY A 124 1.09 -6.67 12.41
C GLY A 124 1.67 -8.09 12.31
N ARG A 125 2.97 -8.26 12.62
CA ARG A 125 3.67 -9.55 12.59
C ARG A 125 3.01 -10.63 13.44
N HIS A 126 2.54 -10.27 14.64
CA HIS A 126 1.91 -11.23 15.55
C HIS A 126 0.66 -11.89 14.97
N LYS A 127 0.02 -11.23 14.00
CA LYS A 127 -1.18 -11.72 13.32
C LYS A 127 -0.92 -12.05 11.84
N GLU A 128 0.34 -12.06 11.39
CA GLU A 128 0.70 -12.28 9.99
C GLU A 128 -0.06 -11.33 9.03
N ILE A 129 -0.17 -10.05 9.42
CA ILE A 129 -0.74 -9.01 8.57
C ILE A 129 0.37 -8.44 7.70
N SER A 130 0.21 -8.57 6.38
CA SER A 130 1.06 -7.92 5.38
C SER A 130 0.43 -6.60 4.96
N ILE A 131 1.25 -5.61 4.59
CA ILE A 131 0.77 -4.33 4.07
C ILE A 131 1.34 -4.12 2.67
N ILE A 132 0.49 -3.72 1.72
CA ILE A 132 0.91 -3.24 0.41
C ILE A 132 0.28 -1.86 0.24
N CYS A 133 1.09 -0.83 0.02
CA CYS A 133 0.56 0.52 -0.14
C CYS A 133 1.20 1.25 -1.30
N THR A 134 0.41 2.09 -1.98
CA THR A 134 0.92 3.07 -2.93
C THR A 134 0.97 4.44 -2.28
N THR A 135 2.00 5.21 -2.60
CA THR A 135 2.08 6.62 -2.26
C THR A 135 2.83 7.41 -3.33
N ARG A 136 2.69 8.73 -3.36
CA ARG A 136 3.40 9.56 -4.33
C ARG A 136 4.87 9.76 -3.95
N ARG A 137 5.12 10.11 -2.70
CA ARG A 137 6.44 10.48 -2.17
C ARG A 137 6.65 9.89 -0.79
N HIS A 138 7.90 9.67 -0.42
CA HIS A 138 8.22 9.10 0.89
C HIS A 138 7.90 10.06 2.06
N THR A 139 7.96 11.37 1.83
CA THR A 139 7.63 12.42 2.82
C THR A 139 6.13 12.56 3.07
N GLU A 140 5.31 12.10 2.12
CA GLU A 140 3.85 12.16 2.18
C GLU A 140 3.25 10.96 2.91
N THR A 141 4.07 10.07 3.48
CA THR A 141 3.57 8.94 4.28
C THR A 141 4.31 8.80 5.61
N SER A 142 3.81 7.92 6.48
CA SER A 142 4.43 7.66 7.78
C SER A 142 5.84 7.10 7.62
N ARG A 143 6.82 7.70 8.30
CA ARG A 143 8.20 7.15 8.34
C ARG A 143 8.26 5.73 8.89
N ASN A 144 7.31 5.33 9.75
CA ASN A 144 7.25 3.95 10.23
C ASN A 144 6.96 2.97 9.08
N LEU A 145 6.19 3.39 8.08
CA LEU A 145 5.83 2.54 6.95
C LEU A 145 7.06 2.27 6.07
N THR A 146 7.80 3.33 5.72
CA THR A 146 9.01 3.19 4.91
C THR A 146 10.17 2.57 5.68
N ALA A 147 10.32 2.87 6.97
CA ALA A 147 11.38 2.29 7.80
C ALA A 147 11.16 0.80 8.15
N GLN A 148 9.92 0.30 8.03
CA GLN A 148 9.59 -1.12 8.21
C GLN A 148 9.34 -1.84 6.89
N ALA A 149 9.58 -1.19 5.75
CA ALA A 149 9.35 -1.78 4.44
C ALA A 149 10.37 -2.89 4.14
N ASP A 150 9.87 -4.09 3.86
CA ASP A 150 10.68 -5.21 3.34
C ASP A 150 10.95 -5.04 1.85
N VAL A 151 10.01 -4.39 1.15
CA VAL A 151 10.10 -4.10 -0.28
C VAL A 151 9.78 -2.64 -0.52
N ILE A 152 10.68 -1.96 -1.23
CA ILE A 152 10.46 -0.58 -1.68
C ILE A 152 10.56 -0.59 -3.21
N VAL A 153 9.51 -0.12 -3.86
CA VAL A 153 9.42 0.03 -5.30
C VAL A 153 9.27 1.50 -5.60
N SER A 154 10.12 2.07 -6.44
CA SER A 154 9.94 3.44 -6.92
C SER A 154 9.96 3.48 -8.44
N PHE A 155 8.92 4.09 -8.98
CA PHE A 155 8.90 4.56 -10.35
C PHE A 155 9.68 5.88 -10.44
N HIS A 156 9.63 6.51 -11.62
CA HIS A 156 10.28 7.78 -11.90
C HIS A 156 10.00 8.86 -10.80
N GLN A 157 11.09 9.44 -10.30
CA GLN A 157 11.13 10.53 -9.31
C GLN A 157 12.12 11.60 -9.79
N GLN A 158 11.79 12.87 -9.56
CA GLN A 158 12.62 14.01 -10.00
C GLN A 158 13.10 14.88 -8.86
N GLU A 159 12.44 14.84 -7.70
CA GLU A 159 12.77 15.77 -6.63
C GLU A 159 14.04 15.33 -5.90
N PRO A 160 15.02 16.23 -5.69
CA PRO A 160 16.33 15.85 -5.15
C PRO A 160 16.29 15.18 -3.77
N ASN A 161 15.39 15.59 -2.87
CA ASN A 161 15.26 14.98 -1.55
C ASN A 161 14.66 13.57 -1.63
N ASP A 162 13.74 13.30 -2.56
CA ASP A 162 13.26 11.94 -2.82
C ASP A 162 14.39 11.04 -3.31
N ILE A 163 15.19 11.50 -4.26
CA ILE A 163 16.33 10.74 -4.80
C ILE A 163 17.36 10.48 -3.69
N LYS A 164 17.67 11.50 -2.89
CA LYS A 164 18.59 11.40 -1.75
C LYS A 164 18.10 10.42 -0.68
N TYR A 165 16.80 10.38 -0.42
CA TYR A 165 16.23 9.40 0.50
C TYR A 165 16.31 7.99 -0.09
N LEU A 166 15.90 7.83 -1.35
CA LEU A 166 15.86 6.52 -2.02
C LEU A 166 17.25 5.94 -2.28
N SER A 167 18.30 6.77 -2.39
CA SER A 167 19.68 6.28 -2.49
C SER A 167 20.16 5.52 -1.25
N GLN A 168 19.52 5.70 -0.09
CA GLN A 168 19.80 4.90 1.10
C GLN A 168 19.42 3.42 0.93
N PHE A 169 18.50 3.12 0.01
CA PHE A 169 18.07 1.76 -0.32
C PHE A 169 18.68 1.29 -1.65
N TYR A 170 18.65 2.15 -2.66
CA TYR A 170 19.02 1.79 -4.03
C TYR A 170 20.51 1.98 -4.35
N GLY A 171 21.26 2.62 -3.47
CA GLY A 171 22.64 3.05 -3.74
C GLY A 171 22.72 3.96 -4.96
N GLU A 172 23.74 3.74 -5.80
CA GLU A 172 23.98 4.52 -7.01
C GLU A 172 22.83 4.45 -8.02
N LYS A 173 22.03 3.38 -8.00
CA LYS A 173 20.89 3.21 -8.92
C LYS A 173 19.81 4.28 -8.71
N ALA A 174 19.72 4.91 -7.53
CA ALA A 174 18.80 6.02 -7.32
C ALA A 174 19.02 7.18 -8.30
N ALA A 175 20.25 7.39 -8.79
CA ALA A 175 20.56 8.44 -9.75
C ALA A 175 19.85 8.26 -11.10
N SER A 176 19.37 7.06 -11.44
CA SER A 176 18.60 6.82 -12.67
C SER A 176 17.10 7.08 -12.51
N LEU A 177 16.58 7.35 -11.30
CA LEU A 177 15.15 7.64 -11.08
C LEU A 177 14.58 8.73 -11.99
N PRO A 178 15.29 9.85 -12.25
CA PRO A 178 14.79 10.92 -13.14
C PRO A 178 14.79 10.57 -14.62
N SER A 179 15.54 9.52 -15.01
CA SER A 179 15.70 9.08 -16.39
C SER A 179 15.13 7.69 -16.65
N LEU A 180 14.35 7.14 -15.70
CA LEU A 180 13.63 5.88 -15.92
C LEU A 180 12.67 6.03 -17.09
N GLU A 181 12.78 5.12 -18.04
CA GLU A 181 11.80 4.95 -19.11
C GLU A 181 10.40 4.72 -18.54
N PRO A 182 9.32 5.11 -19.25
CA PRO A 182 7.96 4.95 -18.77
C PRO A 182 7.68 3.55 -18.22
N TYR A 183 7.07 3.50 -17.03
CA TYR A 183 6.68 2.29 -16.31
C TYR A 183 7.83 1.35 -15.87
N HIS A 184 9.10 1.71 -16.14
CA HIS A 184 10.22 1.06 -15.46
C HIS A 184 10.25 1.52 -13.99
N TYR A 185 10.78 0.66 -13.15
CA TYR A 185 10.87 0.92 -11.71
C TYR A 185 12.15 0.36 -11.14
N ILE A 186 12.60 0.95 -10.04
CA ILE A 186 13.63 0.36 -9.20
C ILE A 186 12.95 -0.38 -8.06
N LYS A 187 13.44 -1.57 -7.76
CA LYS A 187 12.96 -2.39 -6.65
C LYS A 187 14.12 -2.68 -5.71
N TYR A 188 13.88 -2.46 -4.43
CA TYR A 188 14.69 -2.95 -3.33
C TYR A 188 13.93 -4.07 -2.60
N GLU A 189 14.55 -5.24 -2.44
CA GLU A 189 14.04 -6.34 -1.62
C GLU A 189 15.23 -7.15 -1.09
N ASN A 190 15.22 -7.51 0.21
CA ASN A 190 16.26 -8.34 0.84
C ASN A 190 17.71 -7.84 0.66
N GLY A 191 17.93 -6.52 0.64
CA GLY A 191 19.26 -5.93 0.45
C GLY A 191 19.72 -5.85 -1.01
N GLU A 192 18.94 -6.38 -1.95
CA GLU A 192 19.23 -6.32 -3.37
C GLU A 192 18.44 -5.21 -4.04
N THR A 193 19.07 -4.51 -5.00
CA THR A 193 18.43 -3.47 -5.80
C THR A 193 18.53 -3.81 -7.29
N THR A 194 17.37 -3.87 -7.95
CA THR A 194 17.24 -4.12 -9.39
C THR A 194 16.52 -2.97 -10.09
N ILE A 195 16.84 -2.76 -11.37
CA ILE A 195 16.05 -1.93 -12.29
C ILE A 195 15.21 -2.89 -13.12
N GLU A 196 13.89 -2.72 -13.09
CA GLU A 196 12.95 -3.65 -13.68
C GLU A 196 12.21 -3.02 -14.85
N LYS A 197 11.83 -3.88 -15.80
CA LYS A 197 11.01 -3.52 -16.95
C LYS A 197 9.53 -3.38 -16.55
N PRO A 198 8.70 -2.73 -17.38
CA PRO A 198 7.27 -2.62 -17.13
C PRO A 198 6.65 -4.00 -16.91
N ILE A 199 5.71 -4.07 -15.98
CA ILE A 199 4.97 -5.30 -15.73
C ILE A 199 4.17 -5.65 -16.98
N LYS A 200 4.35 -6.88 -17.46
CA LYS A 200 3.51 -7.46 -18.51
C LYS A 200 2.15 -7.80 -17.90
N ILE A 201 1.09 -7.17 -18.41
CA ILE A 201 -0.28 -7.35 -17.92
C ILE A 201 -0.87 -8.66 -18.45
#